data_AF-A0A1B8XY57-F1
#
_entry.id   AF-A0A1B8XY57-F1
#
_cell.length_a   1.000
_cell.length_b   1.000
_cell.length_c   1.000
_cell.angle_alpha   90.00
_cell.angle_beta   90.00
_cell.angle_gamma   90.00
#
_symmetry.space_group_name_H-M   'P 1'
#
loop_
_entity.id
_entity.type
_entity.pdbx_description
1 polymer ?
#
loop_
_entity_poly.entity_id
_entity_poly.type
_entity_poly.pdbx_seq_one_letter_code
_entity_poly.pdbx_strand_id
1 'polypeptide(L)' 'KDGCCNKMICRKCNKYFCWLCFAVLSTENPYDHFKDISSGCFNQMWKEDRAEPET' A
#
# COMPACT_ATOMS: atom_id res chain seq x y z
N LYS A 1 -2.57 13.73 -10.47
CA LYS A 1 -3.29 13.22 -9.29
C LYS A 1 -2.59 11.93 -8.88
N ASP A 2 -1.55 12.08 -8.08
CA ASP A 2 -0.67 11.01 -7.61
C ASP A 2 -1.29 10.40 -6.35
N GLY A 3 -2.12 9.38 -6.52
CA GLY A 3 -2.63 8.62 -5.38
C GLY A 3 -1.47 8.09 -4.54
N CYS A 4 -1.50 8.30 -3.22
CA CYS A 4 -0.47 7.75 -2.33
C CYS A 4 -0.59 6.21 -2.31
N CYS A 5 0.47 5.51 -2.73
CA CYS A 5 0.53 4.04 -2.80
C CYS A 5 0.93 3.43 -1.45
N ASN A 6 0.19 2.42 -0.97
CA ASN A 6 0.47 1.76 0.30
C ASN A 6 1.60 0.71 0.21
N LYS A 7 2.07 0.37 -1.00
CA LYS A 7 3.25 -0.49 -1.21
C LYS A 7 4.53 0.35 -1.21
N MET A 8 5.15 0.48 -0.04
CA MET A 8 6.35 1.29 0.17
C MET A 8 7.63 0.46 0.03
N ILE A 9 8.77 1.11 -0.17
CA ILE A 9 10.10 0.49 -0.11
C ILE A 9 10.97 1.19 0.95
N CYS A 10 11.57 0.41 1.85
CA CYS A 10 12.55 0.96 2.78
C CYS A 10 13.89 1.15 2.07
N ARG A 11 14.36 2.39 1.94
CA ARG A 11 15.63 2.71 1.25
C ARG A 11 16.88 2.19 1.96
N LYS A 12 16.78 1.88 3.26
CA LYS A 12 17.91 1.35 4.06
C LYS A 12 18.13 -0.13 3.83
N CYS A 13 17.05 -0.93 3.77
CA CYS A 13 17.14 -2.39 3.65
C CYS A 13 16.58 -2.95 2.34
N ASN A 14 16.09 -2.09 1.44
CA ASN A 14 15.50 -2.43 0.14
C ASN A 14 14.36 -3.46 0.19
N LYS A 15 13.61 -3.50 1.31
CA LYS A 15 12.43 -4.36 1.44
C LYS A 15 11.15 -3.59 1.19
N TYR A 16 10.19 -4.25 0.54
CA TYR A 16 8.83 -3.75 0.42
C TYR A 16 8.08 -3.93 1.75
N PHE A 17 7.24 -2.95 2.09
CA PHE A 17 6.37 -3.02 3.26
C PHE A 17 5.04 -2.30 2.99
N CYS A 18 3.99 -2.70 3.69
CA CYS A 18 2.69 -2.03 3.63
C CYS A 18 2.67 -0.83 4.58
N TRP A 19 2.29 0.34 4.09
CA TRP A 19 2.17 1.55 4.92
C TRP A 19 1.04 1.46 5.96
N LEU A 20 -0.01 0.68 5.69
CA LEU A 20 -1.19 0.60 6.56
C LEU A 20 -0.94 -0.24 7.81
N CYS A 21 -0.24 -1.36 7.65
CA CYS A 21 -0.06 -2.35 8.72
C CYS A 21 1.42 -2.59 9.09
N PHE A 22 2.36 -1.93 8.41
CA PHE A 22 3.80 -2.09 8.56
C PHE A 22 4.34 -3.52 8.32
N ALA A 23 3.52 -4.42 7.77
CA ALA A 23 3.94 -5.76 7.41
C ALA A 23 4.97 -5.71 6.27
N VAL A 24 6.01 -6.53 6.37
CA VAL A 24 6.95 -6.77 5.28
C VAL A 24 6.22 -7.53 4.17
N LEU A 25 6.33 -7.04 2.95
CA LEU A 25 5.69 -7.64 1.78
C LEU A 25 6.63 -8.65 1.12
N SER A 26 6.04 -9.62 0.41
CA SER A 26 6.81 -10.55 -0.41
C SER A 26 7.67 -9.79 -1.43
N THR A 27 8.90 -10.25 -1.61
CA THR A 27 9.81 -9.71 -2.64
C THR A 27 9.44 -10.17 -4.05
N GLU A 28 8.82 -11.34 -4.17
CA GLU A 28 8.39 -11.90 -5.46
C GLU A 28 7.09 -11.23 -5.93
N ASN A 29 6.07 -11.20 -5.06
CA ASN A 29 4.77 -10.59 -5.36
C ASN A 29 4.27 -9.72 -4.19
N PRO A 30 4.76 -8.47 -4.06
CA PRO A 30 4.33 -7.57 -2.98
C PRO A 30 2.84 -7.15 -3.10
N TYR A 31 2.23 -7.33 -4.27
CA TYR A 31 0.83 -6.99 -4.51
C TYR A 31 -0.16 -8.03 -3.95
N ASP A 32 0.28 -9.26 -3.67
CA ASP A 32 -0.62 -10.32 -3.17
C ASP A 32 -1.26 -9.93 -1.84
N HIS A 33 -0.55 -9.16 -1.02
CA HIS A 33 -1.06 -8.59 0.23
C HIS A 33 -2.35 -7.75 0.08
N PHE A 34 -2.54 -7.10 -1.07
CA PHE A 34 -3.72 -6.28 -1.36
C PHE A 34 -4.81 -7.06 -2.12
N LYS A 35 -4.51 -8.27 -2.60
CA LYS A 35 -5.45 -9.16 -3.31
C LYS A 35 -6.04 -10.25 -2.39
N ASP A 36 -5.41 -10.50 -1.24
CA ASP A 36 -5.91 -11.45 -0.26
C ASP A 36 -7.12 -10.88 0.49
N ILE A 37 -8.28 -11.51 0.34
CA ILE A 37 -9.54 -11.14 1.00
C ILE A 37 -9.43 -11.30 2.53
N SER A 38 -8.54 -12.16 3.01
CA SER A 38 -8.28 -12.37 4.44
C SER A 38 -7.40 -11.25 5.03
N SER A 39 -6.72 -10.48 4.20
CA SER A 39 -5.89 -9.35 4.61
C SER A 39 -6.77 -8.15 4.96
N GLY A 40 -6.50 -7.52 6.11
CA GLY A 40 -7.10 -6.23 6.45
C GLY A 40 -6.75 -5.09 5.47
N CYS A 41 -5.84 -5.34 4.52
CA CYS A 41 -5.45 -4.42 3.46
C CYS A 41 -6.06 -4.78 2.08
N PHE A 42 -7.02 -5.69 2.02
CA PHE A 42 -7.71 -6.07 0.78
C PHE A 42 -8.24 -4.83 0.04
N ASN A 43 -7.90 -4.70 -1.24
CA ASN A 43 -8.27 -3.59 -2.11
C ASN A 43 -7.85 -2.19 -1.61
N GLN A 44 -6.92 -2.11 -0.66
CA GLN A 44 -6.39 -0.84 -0.13
C GLN A 44 -4.99 -0.54 -0.66
N MET A 45 -4.71 -0.78 -1.94
CA MET A 45 -3.39 -0.47 -2.52
C MET A 45 -3.15 1.03 -2.70
N TRP A 46 -4.19 1.78 -3.06
CA TRP A 46 -4.13 3.22 -3.28
C TRP A 46 -5.01 3.94 -2.28
N LYS A 47 -4.55 5.10 -1.79
CA LYS A 47 -5.42 6.06 -1.11
C LYS A 47 -6.01 6.99 -2.17
N GLU A 48 -7.33 7.15 -2.14
CA GLU A 48 -7.97 8.26 -2.85
C GLU A 48 -7.46 9.55 -2.21
N ASP A 49 -6.73 10.34 -3.00
CA ASP A 49 -6.25 11.64 -2.58
C ASP A 49 -7.46 12.50 -2.23
N ARG A 50 -7.42 13.13 -1.05
CA ARG A 50 -8.50 13.94 -0.46
C ARG A 50 -9.31 14.63 -1.56
N ALA A 51 -10.62 14.41 -1.59
CA ALA A 51 -11.49 15.31 -2.30
C ALA A 51 -11.16 16.74 -1.85
N GLU A 52 -10.78 17.60 -2.79
CA GLU A 52 -10.71 19.03 -2.51
C GLU A 52 -12.06 19.46 -1.92
N PRO A 53 -12.09 20.37 -0.92
CA PRO A 53 -13.37 20.91 -0.47
C PRO A 53 -14.04 21.56 -1.69
N GLU A 54 -15.19 21.03 -2.08
CA GLU A 54 -16.03 21.58 -3.13
C GLU A 54 -16.31 23.07 -2.79
N THR A 55 -15.84 23.98 -3.64
CA THR A 55 -16.26 25.39 -3.67
C THR A 55 -16.98 25.67 -4.98
#